data_AF-B2REU4-F1
#
_entry.id   AF-B2REU4-F1
#
_cell.length_a   1.000
_cell.length_b   1.000
_cell.length_c   1.000
_cell.angle_alpha   90.00
_cell.angle_beta   90.00
_cell.angle_gamma   90.00
#
_symmetry.space_group_name_H-M   'P 1'
#
loop_
_entity.id
_entity.type
_entity.pdbx_description
1 polymer ?
#
loop_
_entity_poly.entity_id
_entity_poly.type
_entity_poly.pdbx_seq_one_letter_code
_entity_poly.pdbx_strand_id
1 'polypeptide(L)'
;IGNGAQRSFRRRAFHTLLGIEKLQIFDIDAAAMQKLQRHLRRYPGLEVVPMSSSTAAAHGADIITTCTADKTWATILTADMVEDGVHINGIGGDCPGKTE
;
A
#
# COMPACT_ATOMS: atom_id res chain seq x y z
N ILE A 1 -0.66 0.82 -1.70
CA ILE A 1 -0.23 1.47 -2.96
C ILE A 1 0.85 2.51 -2.66
N GLY A 2 1.91 2.52 -3.47
CA GLY A 2 3.25 3.07 -3.20
C GLY A 2 4.04 2.23 -2.19
N ASN A 3 5.37 2.25 -2.27
CA ASN A 3 6.32 1.43 -1.49
C ASN A 3 7.62 2.16 -1.05
N GLY A 4 7.65 3.50 -1.10
CA GLY A 4 8.77 4.35 -0.64
C GLY A 4 9.12 4.34 0.87
N ALA A 5 10.02 5.25 1.29
CA ALA A 5 10.87 5.15 2.48
C ALA A 5 10.20 5.01 3.87
N GLN A 6 8.96 5.47 4.09
CA GLN A 6 8.32 5.45 5.42
C GLN A 6 7.61 4.13 5.81
N ARG A 7 7.78 3.04 5.06
CA ARG A 7 6.78 1.94 5.05
C ARG A 7 7.08 0.65 5.82
N SER A 8 8.32 0.36 6.19
CA SER A 8 8.65 -0.91 6.86
C SER A 8 8.08 -1.02 8.30
N PHE A 9 7.84 0.11 8.97
CA PHE A 9 7.28 0.13 10.34
C PHE A 9 5.76 -0.05 10.37
N ARG A 10 5.02 0.61 9.47
CA ARG A 10 3.55 0.50 9.43
C ARG A 10 3.09 -0.92 9.07
N ARG A 11 3.74 -1.56 8.11
CA ARG A 11 3.37 -2.93 7.70
C ARG A 11 3.73 -4.00 8.73
N ARG A 12 4.79 -3.79 9.52
CA ARG A 12 5.05 -4.59 10.73
C ARG A 12 3.91 -4.42 11.74
N ALA A 13 3.44 -3.19 11.96
CA ALA A 13 2.33 -2.92 12.87
C ALA A 13 1.03 -3.60 12.44
N PHE A 14 0.66 -3.56 11.15
CA PHE A 14 -0.55 -4.24 10.64
C PHE A 14 -0.50 -5.76 10.81
N HIS A 15 0.62 -6.41 10.48
CA HIS A 15 0.76 -7.87 10.66
C HIS A 15 0.73 -8.26 12.16
N THR A 16 1.49 -7.56 13.01
CA THR A 16 1.62 -7.93 14.42
C THR A 16 0.44 -7.49 15.29
N LEU A 17 -0.31 -6.44 14.91
CA LEU A 17 -1.40 -5.88 15.72
C LEU A 17 -2.80 -6.19 15.17
N LEU A 18 -2.95 -6.39 13.86
CA LEU A 18 -4.26 -6.57 13.20
C LEU A 18 -4.42 -7.94 12.53
N GLY A 19 -3.43 -8.83 12.63
CA GLY A 19 -3.53 -10.19 12.08
C GLY A 19 -3.52 -10.25 10.55
N ILE A 20 -2.93 -9.25 9.87
CA ILE A 20 -2.84 -9.26 8.40
C ILE A 20 -1.89 -10.35 7.93
N GLU A 21 -2.40 -11.33 7.18
CA GLU A 21 -1.62 -12.47 6.66
C GLU A 21 -1.13 -12.24 5.22
N LYS A 22 -1.83 -11.39 4.45
CA LYS A 22 -1.51 -11.11 3.05
C LYS A 22 -1.40 -9.62 2.77
N LEU A 23 -0.37 -9.24 2.02
CA LEU A 23 -0.10 -7.87 1.63
C LEU A 23 0.12 -7.79 0.12
N GLN A 24 -0.85 -7.23 -0.59
CA GLN A 24 -0.68 -6.80 -1.97
C GLN A 24 0.08 -5.46 -2.01
N ILE A 25 1.10 -5.37 -2.87
CA ILE A 25 1.93 -4.17 -3.01
C ILE A 25 1.99 -3.72 -4.46
N PHE A 26 1.97 -2.41 -4.67
CA PHE A 26 2.18 -1.79 -5.97
C PHE A 26 2.94 -0.48 -5.79
N ASP A 27 3.94 -0.24 -6.63
CA ASP A 27 4.65 1.03 -6.82
C ASP A 27 5.10 1.08 -8.28
N ILE A 28 5.15 2.29 -8.86
CA ILE A 28 5.71 2.51 -10.20
C ILE A 28 7.22 2.21 -10.23
N ASP A 29 7.90 2.35 -9.10
CA ASP A 29 9.29 1.94 -8.92
C ASP A 29 9.37 0.46 -8.50
N ALA A 30 9.74 -0.39 -9.46
CA ALA A 30 9.98 -1.81 -9.21
C ALA A 30 11.07 -2.07 -8.15
N ALA A 31 12.08 -1.19 -8.04
CA ALA A 31 13.13 -1.33 -7.02
C ALA A 31 12.57 -1.11 -5.61
N ALA A 32 11.63 -0.18 -5.45
CA ALA A 32 10.91 0.02 -4.19
C ALA A 32 10.10 -1.21 -3.79
N MET A 33 9.39 -1.83 -4.74
CA MET A 33 8.65 -3.09 -4.50
C MET A 33 9.59 -4.21 -4.04
N GLN A 34 10.68 -4.46 -4.76
CA GLN A 34 11.64 -5.51 -4.43
C GLN A 34 12.30 -5.26 -3.07
N LYS A 35 12.69 -4.02 -2.77
CA LYS A 35 13.27 -3.63 -1.47
C LYS A 35 12.31 -3.96 -0.33
N LEU A 36 11.04 -3.61 -0.49
CA LEU A 36 10.02 -3.91 0.51
C LEU A 36 9.83 -5.42 0.69
N GLN A 37 9.69 -6.19 -0.40
CA GLN A 37 9.54 -7.64 -0.30
C GLN A 37 10.70 -8.25 0.47
N ARG A 38 11.96 -7.89 0.15
CA ARG A 38 13.14 -8.34 0.89
C ARG A 38 13.05 -8.00 2.38
N HIS A 39 12.61 -6.79 2.72
CA HIS A 39 12.46 -6.38 4.11
C HIS A 39 11.35 -7.12 4.87
N LEU A 40 10.31 -7.57 4.18
CA LEU A 40 9.16 -8.24 4.80
C LEU A 40 9.27 -9.77 4.80
N ARG A 41 10.14 -10.37 3.99
CA ARG A 41 10.43 -11.82 4.01
C ARG A 41 10.84 -12.38 5.38
N ARG A 42 11.31 -11.53 6.30
CA ARG A 42 11.72 -11.91 7.65
C ARG A 42 10.56 -12.14 8.63
N TYR A 43 9.30 -11.91 8.23
CA TYR A 43 8.13 -12.16 9.08
C TYR A 43 7.42 -13.43 8.59
N PRO A 44 7.55 -14.56 9.30
CA PRO A 44 6.82 -15.78 8.99
C PRO A 44 5.31 -15.53 9.04
N GLY A 45 4.55 -16.10 8.10
CA GLY A 45 3.09 -15.94 8.06
C GLY A 45 2.59 -14.66 7.37
N LEU A 46 3.48 -13.81 6.86
CA LEU A 46 3.11 -12.67 6.01
C LEU A 46 3.46 -12.95 4.53
N GLU A 47 2.43 -13.18 3.72
CA GLU A 47 2.55 -13.25 2.27
C GLU A 47 2.64 -11.84 1.67
N VAL A 48 3.65 -11.56 0.85
CA VAL A 48 3.80 -10.25 0.18
C VAL A 48 3.79 -10.43 -1.33
N VAL A 49 2.69 -10.01 -1.95
CA VAL A 49 2.40 -10.22 -3.38
C VAL A 49 2.57 -8.91 -4.14
N PRO A 50 3.52 -8.82 -5.09
CA PRO A 50 3.64 -7.66 -5.96
C PRO A 50 2.56 -7.73 -7.05
N MET A 51 1.84 -6.64 -7.22
CA MET A 51 0.78 -6.50 -8.22
C MET A 51 1.25 -5.62 -9.38
N SER A 52 0.64 -5.80 -10.54
CA SER A 52 1.01 -5.07 -11.77
C SER A 52 0.40 -3.66 -11.86
N SER A 53 -0.61 -3.35 -11.05
CA SER A 53 -1.28 -2.04 -11.02
C SER A 53 -1.83 -1.72 -9.63
N SER A 54 -2.21 -0.45 -9.40
CA SER A 54 -2.91 -0.03 -8.20
C SER A 54 -4.28 -0.71 -8.08
N THR A 55 -5.01 -0.85 -9.19
CA THR A 55 -6.31 -1.53 -9.24
C THR A 55 -6.18 -2.99 -8.82
N ALA A 56 -5.18 -3.70 -9.36
CA ALA A 56 -4.93 -5.09 -9.00
C ALA A 56 -4.51 -5.23 -7.52
N ALA A 57 -3.86 -4.20 -6.94
CA ALA A 57 -3.52 -4.17 -5.52
C ALA A 57 -4.68 -3.82 -4.59
N ALA A 58 -5.73 -3.17 -5.11
CA ALA A 58 -6.92 -2.80 -4.35
C ALA A 58 -7.99 -3.89 -4.36
N HIS A 59 -8.06 -4.67 -5.44
CA HIS A 59 -9.06 -5.72 -5.62
C HIS A 59 -9.05 -6.75 -4.48
N GLY A 60 -10.21 -6.93 -3.83
CA GLY A 60 -10.42 -7.84 -2.71
C GLY A 60 -9.65 -7.49 -1.43
N ALA A 61 -9.17 -6.26 -1.28
CA ALA A 61 -8.45 -5.84 -0.08
C ALA A 61 -9.40 -5.29 0.99
N ASP A 62 -9.35 -5.83 2.22
CA ASP A 62 -10.13 -5.28 3.34
C ASP A 62 -9.65 -3.88 3.77
N ILE A 63 -8.36 -3.61 3.57
CA ILE A 63 -7.71 -2.35 3.92
C ILE A 63 -6.86 -1.86 2.74
N ILE A 64 -7.16 -0.66 2.24
CA ILE A 64 -6.34 0.02 1.25
C ILE A 64 -5.52 1.11 1.92
N THR A 65 -4.19 1.01 1.82
CA THR A 65 -3.28 2.06 2.31
C THR A 65 -2.57 2.75 1.14
N THR A 66 -2.73 4.07 1.00
CA THR A 66 -2.02 4.93 0.02
C THR A 66 -0.97 5.78 0.75
N CYS A 67 0.21 5.95 0.15
CA CYS A 67 1.33 6.73 0.74
C CYS A 67 2.40 7.08 -0.34
N THR A 68 1.97 7.39 -1.54
CA THR A 68 2.79 7.96 -2.61
C THR A 68 3.33 9.34 -2.20
N ALA A 69 4.42 9.77 -2.85
CA ALA A 69 5.16 10.96 -2.48
C ALA A 69 5.15 12.04 -3.57
N ASP A 70 4.21 11.95 -4.52
CA ASP A 70 4.12 12.95 -5.59
C ASP A 70 3.45 14.23 -5.06
N LYS A 71 3.97 15.40 -5.44
CA LYS A 71 3.45 16.70 -5.02
C LYS A 71 2.53 17.24 -6.11
N THR A 72 1.47 16.48 -6.37
CA THR A 72 0.48 16.74 -7.40
C THR A 72 -0.91 16.38 -6.88
N TRP A 73 -1.94 16.84 -7.59
CA TRP A 73 -3.30 16.33 -7.42
C TRP A 73 -3.40 14.97 -8.11
N ALA A 74 -2.88 13.92 -7.45
CA ALA A 74 -2.91 12.58 -8.00
C ALA A 74 -4.24 11.88 -7.66
N THR A 75 -4.73 11.08 -8.61
CA THR A 75 -5.83 10.13 -8.40
C THR A 75 -5.25 8.72 -8.35
N ILE A 76 -4.73 8.34 -7.18
CA ILE A 76 -4.12 7.03 -6.90
C ILE A 76 -5.20 5.98 -6.62
N LEU A 77 -6.32 6.40 -6.02
CA LEU A 77 -7.49 5.56 -5.76
C LEU A 77 -8.72 6.18 -6.41
N THR A 78 -9.39 5.43 -7.29
CA THR A 78 -10.68 5.81 -7.88
C THR A 78 -11.82 5.06 -7.19
N ALA A 79 -13.06 5.56 -7.31
CA ALA A 79 -14.23 4.96 -6.65
C ALA A 79 -14.48 3.50 -7.09
N ASP A 80 -14.22 3.17 -8.35
CA ASP A 80 -14.36 1.81 -8.91
C ASP A 80 -13.31 0.81 -8.39
N MET A 81 -12.28 1.29 -7.67
CA MET A 81 -11.28 0.43 -7.03
C MET A 81 -11.67 0.03 -5.60
N VAL A 82 -12.74 0.60 -5.04
CA VAL A 82 -13.12 0.41 -3.63
C VAL A 82 -14.40 -0.41 -3.54
N GLU A 83 -14.28 -1.60 -2.96
CA GLU A 83 -15.41 -2.50 -2.70
C GLU A 83 -16.13 -2.11 -1.39
N ASP A 84 -17.36 -2.59 -1.20
CA ASP A 84 -18.14 -2.32 0.01
C ASP A 84 -17.44 -2.86 1.26
N GLY A 85 -17.39 -2.04 2.31
CA GLY A 85 -16.80 -2.43 3.60
C GLY A 85 -15.29 -2.23 3.72
N VAL A 86 -14.61 -1.77 2.66
CA VAL A 86 -13.16 -1.51 2.68
C VAL A 86 -12.80 -0.31 3.56
N HIS A 87 -11.78 -0.47 4.41
CA HIS A 87 -11.18 0.64 5.15
C HIS A 87 -10.08 1.31 4.32
N ILE A 88 -10.18 2.62 4.12
CA ILE A 88 -9.16 3.41 3.43
C ILE A 88 -8.29 4.15 4.46
N ASN A 89 -6.98 3.92 4.37
CA ASN A 89 -5.93 4.58 5.15
C ASN A 89 -5.06 5.44 4.22
N GLY A 90 -5.52 6.66 3.94
CA GLY A 90 -4.82 7.62 3.09
C GLY A 90 -3.77 8.43 3.87
N ILE A 91 -2.50 8.34 3.50
CA ILE A 91 -1.38 8.92 4.28
C ILE A 91 -0.52 9.90 3.45
N GLY A 92 -0.44 9.71 2.14
CA GLY A 92 0.51 10.45 1.29
C GLY A 92 0.08 11.89 1.05
N GLY A 93 -1.21 12.18 0.91
CA GLY A 93 -1.73 13.55 0.81
C GLY A 93 -1.58 14.30 2.13
N ASP A 94 -0.56 15.16 2.24
CA ASP A 94 -0.16 15.77 3.52
C ASP A 94 -0.04 17.30 3.50
N CYS A 95 -0.27 17.93 2.34
CA CYS A 95 -0.19 19.39 2.19
C CYS A 95 -1.12 19.89 1.06
N PRO A 96 -1.46 21.21 1.05
CA PRO A 96 -2.23 21.78 -0.04
C PRO A 96 -1.58 21.52 -1.42
N GLY A 97 -2.38 21.07 -2.38
CA GLY A 97 -1.88 20.72 -3.72
C GLY A 97 -1.27 19.32 -3.84
N LYS A 98 -1.36 18.49 -2.78
CA LYS A 98 -0.88 17.11 -2.77
C LYS A 98 -2.00 16.17 -2.28
N THR A 99 -2.55 15.38 -3.19
CA THR A 99 -3.60 14.40 -2.90
C THR A 99 -3.24 13.02 -3.43
N GLU A 100 -4.01 12.01 -3.02
CA GLU A 100 -3.94 10.63 -3.50
C GLU A 100 -5.33 10.11 -3.83
#